data_AF-A0A646KX19-F1
#
_entry.id   AF-A0A646KX19-F1
#
_cell.length_a   1.000
_cell.length_b   1.000
_cell.length_c   1.000
_cell.angle_alpha   90.00
_cell.angle_beta   90.00
_cell.angle_gamma   90.00
#
_symmetry.space_group_name_H-M   'P 1'
#
loop_
_entity.id
_entity.type
_entity.pdbx_description
1 polymer ?
#
loop_
_entity_poly.entity_id
_entity_poly.type
_entity_poly.pdbx_seq_one_letter_code
_entity_poly.pdbx_strand_id
1 'polypeptide(L)'
;MIHIREMDESHIDAVSALRVRSWQSAYRGIIPQSHLDGMTAAEDARRRRAWFASSRDQVVDLVAVDGHGDTVSGWICFGSYRGETDAQAPGEVYALYVDPARTGRGIGRDLLDSAHHHAAA
;
A
#
# COMPACT_ATOMS: atom_id res chain seq x y z
N MET A 1 -11.65 -4.57 -15.27
CA MET A 1 -12.16 -3.63 -14.27
C MET A 1 -11.25 -3.72 -13.05
N ILE A 2 -10.98 -2.61 -12.36
CA ILE A 2 -10.24 -2.61 -11.08
C ILE A 2 -11.27 -2.55 -9.96
N HIS A 3 -11.08 -3.36 -8.92
CA HIS A 3 -11.91 -3.36 -7.72
C HIS A 3 -11.05 -3.05 -6.50
N ILE A 4 -11.58 -2.26 -5.58
CA ILE A 4 -10.92 -1.96 -4.31
C ILE A 4 -11.59 -2.78 -3.22
N ARG A 5 -10.78 -3.47 -2.43
CA ARG A 5 -11.23 -4.28 -1.30
C ARG A 5 -10.21 -4.25 -0.18
N GLU A 6 -10.63 -4.67 1.01
CA GLU A 6 -9.71 -4.89 2.12
C GLU A 6 -8.66 -5.94 1.77
N MET A 7 -7.45 -5.72 2.26
CA MET A 7 -6.35 -6.64 2.18
C MET A 7 -6.56 -7.80 3.15
N ASP A 8 -6.28 -9.02 2.69
CA ASP A 8 -6.15 -10.21 3.54
C ASP A 8 -4.74 -10.81 3.42
N GLU A 9 -4.46 -11.88 4.18
CA GLU A 9 -3.13 -12.50 4.21
C GLU A 9 -2.67 -13.03 2.86
N SER A 10 -3.59 -13.45 1.98
CA SER A 10 -3.26 -13.95 0.64
C SER A 10 -2.68 -12.87 -0.26
N HIS A 11 -2.97 -11.60 0.03
CA HIS A 11 -2.46 -10.46 -0.74
C HIS A 11 -1.05 -10.04 -0.35
N ILE A 12 -0.52 -10.48 0.80
CA ILE A 12 0.74 -9.96 1.36
C ILE A 12 1.89 -10.08 0.37
N ASP A 13 2.06 -11.25 -0.25
CA ASP A 13 3.16 -11.47 -1.19
C ASP A 13 3.04 -10.57 -2.44
N ALA A 14 1.81 -10.39 -2.95
CA ALA A 14 1.55 -9.54 -4.10
C ALA A 14 1.77 -8.05 -3.78
N VAL A 15 1.30 -7.58 -2.61
CA VAL A 15 1.52 -6.21 -2.13
C VAL A 15 2.99 -5.92 -1.90
N SER A 16 3.73 -6.87 -1.32
CA SER A 16 5.17 -6.72 -1.10
C SER A 16 5.96 -6.67 -2.41
N ALA A 17 5.61 -7.52 -3.38
CA ALA A 17 6.19 -7.45 -4.72
C ALA A 17 5.87 -6.12 -5.42
N LEU A 18 4.63 -5.64 -5.31
CA LEU A 18 4.18 -4.35 -5.83
C LEU A 18 4.99 -3.20 -5.20
N ARG A 19 5.12 -3.15 -3.86
CA ARG A 19 5.85 -2.11 -3.14
C ARG A 19 7.31 -2.06 -3.58
N VAL A 20 7.98 -3.20 -3.67
CA VAL A 20 9.40 -3.26 -4.10
C VAL A 20 9.56 -2.72 -5.51
N ARG A 21 8.76 -3.17 -6.48
CA ARG A 21 8.81 -2.64 -7.86
C ARG A 21 8.50 -1.14 -7.91
N SER A 22 7.52 -0.69 -7.13
CA SER A 22 7.14 0.72 -7.05
C SER A 22 8.27 1.58 -6.50
N TRP A 23 8.95 1.13 -5.44
CA TRP A 23 10.12 1.80 -4.88
C TRP A 23 11.28 1.89 -5.87
N GLN A 24 11.64 0.76 -6.48
CA GLN A 24 12.72 0.69 -7.46
C GLN A 24 12.48 1.60 -8.67
N SER A 25 11.21 1.80 -9.06
CA SER A 25 10.83 2.73 -10.11
C SER A 25 10.83 4.19 -9.65
N ALA A 26 10.15 4.49 -8.54
CA ALA A 26 9.88 5.87 -8.10
C ALA A 26 11.13 6.57 -7.56
N TYR A 27 12.05 5.84 -6.94
CA TYR A 27 13.21 6.40 -6.27
C TYR A 27 14.52 6.24 -7.05
N ARG A 28 14.47 5.75 -8.29
CA ARG A 28 15.64 5.67 -9.17
C ARG A 28 16.28 7.06 -9.32
N GLY A 29 17.58 7.14 -9.04
CA GLY A 29 18.33 8.41 -9.09
C GLY A 29 18.15 9.32 -7.87
N ILE A 30 17.31 8.93 -6.89
CA ILE A 30 17.10 9.65 -5.63
C ILE A 30 17.74 8.87 -4.47
N ILE A 31 17.49 7.56 -4.41
CA ILE A 31 18.05 6.64 -3.41
C ILE A 31 19.22 5.86 -4.04
N PRO A 32 20.28 5.51 -3.29
CA PRO A 32 21.39 4.72 -3.82
C PRO A 32 20.92 3.46 -4.54
N GLN A 33 21.39 3.25 -5.76
CA GLN A 33 20.91 2.15 -6.61
C GLN A 33 21.17 0.79 -5.97
N SER A 34 22.28 0.60 -5.27
CA SER A 34 22.57 -0.62 -4.52
C SER A 34 21.55 -0.93 -3.42
N HIS A 35 20.94 0.10 -2.82
CA HIS A 35 19.86 -0.09 -1.86
C HIS A 35 18.59 -0.57 -2.58
N LEU A 36 18.22 0.06 -3.68
CA LEU A 36 17.05 -0.32 -4.48
C LEU A 36 17.19 -1.74 -5.05
N ASP A 37 18.37 -2.09 -5.54
CA ASP A 37 18.70 -3.41 -6.09
C ASP A 37 18.73 -4.50 -5.00
N GLY A 38 19.06 -4.12 -3.75
CA GLY A 38 19.05 -5.01 -2.60
C GLY A 38 17.67 -5.27 -2.01
N MET A 39 16.64 -4.53 -2.41
CA MET A 39 15.26 -4.78 -1.96
C MET A 39 14.72 -6.08 -2.55
N THR A 40 14.16 -6.95 -1.71
CA THR A 40 13.53 -8.19 -2.16
C THR A 40 12.08 -8.29 -1.69
N ALA A 41 11.22 -8.84 -2.55
CA ALA A 41 9.82 -9.05 -2.22
C ALA A 41 9.64 -10.02 -1.03
N ALA A 42 10.48 -11.04 -0.93
CA ALA A 42 10.42 -12.03 0.14
C ALA A 42 10.69 -11.42 1.53
N GLU A 43 11.72 -10.57 1.64
CA GLU A 43 12.03 -9.89 2.91
C GLU A 43 10.97 -8.84 3.26
N ASP A 44 10.44 -8.11 2.27
CA ASP A 44 9.31 -7.20 2.51
C ASP A 44 8.07 -7.98 2.99
N ALA A 45 7.73 -9.10 2.35
CA ALA A 45 6.59 -9.93 2.71
C ALA A 45 6.72 -10.52 4.12
N ARG A 46 7.92 -10.95 4.52
CA ARG A 46 8.19 -11.41 5.89
C ARG A 46 7.87 -10.31 6.91
N ARG A 47 8.35 -9.08 6.67
CA ARG A 47 8.07 -7.93 7.55
C ARG A 47 6.59 -7.53 7.52
N ARG A 48 5.98 -7.56 6.34
CA ARG A 48 4.56 -7.23 6.14
C ARG A 48 3.66 -8.21 6.87
N ARG A 49 3.93 -9.52 6.85
CA ARG A 49 3.19 -10.52 7.65
C ARG A 49 3.22 -10.19 9.14
N ALA A 50 4.40 -9.89 9.68
CA ALA A 50 4.53 -9.53 11.08
C ALA A 50 3.73 -8.26 11.41
N TRP A 51 3.83 -7.23 10.57
CA TRP A 51 3.13 -5.96 10.77
C TRP A 51 1.62 -6.11 10.62
N PHE A 52 1.16 -6.80 9.57
CA PHE A 52 -0.25 -7.09 9.30
C PHE A 52 -0.88 -7.85 10.47
N ALA A 53 -0.19 -8.84 11.04
CA ALA A 53 -0.68 -9.56 12.22
C ALA A 53 -0.78 -8.68 13.48
N SER A 54 0.12 -7.71 13.66
CA SER A 54 0.18 -6.88 14.88
C SER A 54 -0.63 -5.57 14.81
N SER A 55 -1.10 -5.16 13.63
CA SER A 55 -1.68 -3.82 13.40
C SER A 55 -3.12 -3.84 12.86
N ARG A 56 -3.78 -5.00 12.76
CA ARG A 56 -5.13 -5.13 12.19
C ARG A 56 -6.17 -4.16 12.77
N ASP A 57 -6.05 -3.82 14.06
CA ASP A 57 -6.99 -2.92 14.74
C ASP A 57 -6.56 -1.44 14.73
N GLN A 58 -5.40 -1.13 14.14
CA GLN A 58 -4.79 0.20 14.16
C GLN A 58 -4.73 0.86 12.79
N VAL A 59 -4.79 0.07 11.73
CA VAL A 59 -4.64 0.53 10.34
C VAL A 59 -5.62 -0.20 9.44
N VAL A 60 -5.90 0.43 8.31
CA VAL A 60 -6.71 -0.15 7.24
C VAL A 60 -5.82 -0.29 6.01
N ASP A 61 -5.79 -1.50 5.47
CA ASP A 61 -5.09 -1.84 4.23
C ASP A 61 -6.12 -2.14 3.13
N LEU A 62 -6.10 -1.36 2.05
CA LEU A 62 -6.93 -1.62 0.86
C LEU A 62 -6.06 -1.95 -0.34
N VAL A 63 -6.49 -2.92 -1.13
CA VAL A 63 -5.84 -3.35 -2.37
C VAL A 63 -6.73 -3.08 -3.57
N ALA A 64 -6.12 -2.61 -4.65
CA ALA A 64 -6.72 -2.52 -5.97
C ALA A 64 -6.39 -3.80 -6.75
N VAL A 65 -7.38 -4.65 -6.99
CA VAL A 65 -7.24 -5.92 -7.72
C VAL A 65 -7.88 -5.84 -9.10
N ASP A 66 -7.36 -6.60 -10.07
CA ASP A 66 -8.05 -6.77 -11.35
C ASP A 66 -9.29 -7.67 -11.20
N GLY A 67 -10.14 -7.69 -12.23
CA GLY A 67 -11.43 -8.41 -12.22
C GLY A 67 -11.32 -9.94 -12.09
N HIS A 68 -10.11 -10.51 -12.15
CA HIS A 68 -9.87 -11.93 -11.85
C HIS A 68 -9.43 -12.15 -10.40
N GLY A 69 -9.18 -11.09 -9.63
CA GLY A 69 -8.88 -11.13 -8.20
C GLY A 69 -7.44 -11.50 -7.86
N ASP A 70 -6.64 -11.89 -8.84
CA ASP A 70 -5.31 -12.46 -8.63
C ASP A 70 -4.18 -11.43 -8.72
N THR A 71 -4.39 -10.31 -9.43
CA THR A 71 -3.33 -9.30 -9.61
C THR A 71 -3.59 -8.04 -8.80
N VAL A 72 -2.78 -7.82 -7.76
CA VAL A 72 -2.73 -6.55 -7.03
C VAL A 72 -2.02 -5.49 -7.88
N SER A 73 -2.76 -4.47 -8.29
CA SER A 73 -2.30 -3.34 -9.11
C SER A 73 -2.05 -2.06 -8.30
N GLY A 74 -2.47 -2.04 -7.03
CA GLY A 74 -2.28 -0.91 -6.12
C GLY A 74 -2.57 -1.31 -4.67
N TRP A 75 -2.01 -0.57 -3.73
CA TRP A 75 -2.19 -0.75 -2.30
C TRP A 75 -2.12 0.60 -1.58
N ILE A 76 -3.00 0.80 -0.60
CA ILE A 76 -2.99 1.94 0.32
C ILE A 76 -3.11 1.42 1.75
N CYS A 77 -2.35 2.04 2.65
CA CYS A 77 -2.39 1.80 4.08
C CYS A 77 -2.57 3.14 4.78
N PHE A 78 -3.55 3.23 5.67
CA PHE A 78 -3.87 4.46 6.39
C PHE A 78 -4.40 4.16 7.80
N GLY A 79 -4.34 5.16 8.67
CA GLY A 79 -4.80 5.06 10.05
C GLY A 79 -4.75 6.41 10.75
N SER A 80 -4.79 6.39 12.08
CA SER A 80 -4.66 7.60 12.91
C SER A 80 -3.32 8.29 12.68
N TYR A 81 -3.28 9.62 12.76
CA TYR A 81 -2.01 10.34 12.70
C TYR A 81 -0.99 9.85 13.74
N ARG A 82 0.25 9.58 13.30
CA ARG A 82 1.31 9.01 14.17
C ARG A 82 2.10 10.04 14.98
N GLY A 83 1.88 11.34 14.75
CA GLY A 83 2.55 12.41 15.47
C GLY A 83 1.88 12.76 16.81
N GLU A 84 2.14 13.98 17.29
CA GLU A 84 1.39 14.52 18.42
C GLU A 84 -0.09 14.67 18.03
N THR A 85 -0.98 14.10 18.85
CA THR A 85 -2.42 14.04 18.56
C THR A 85 -3.19 14.94 19.50
N ASP A 86 -4.18 15.65 18.94
CA ASP A 86 -5.26 16.29 19.67
C ASP A 86 -6.62 15.77 19.16
N ALA A 87 -7.72 16.32 19.68
CA ALA A 87 -9.07 15.90 19.30
C ALA A 87 -9.44 16.19 17.83
N GLN A 88 -8.58 16.89 17.07
CA GLN A 88 -8.78 17.25 15.67
C GLN A 88 -7.69 16.65 14.76
N ALA A 89 -6.89 15.71 15.28
CA ALA A 89 -5.84 15.06 14.51
C ALA A 89 -6.43 14.37 13.27
N PRO A 90 -5.89 14.63 12.07
CA PRO A 90 -6.40 14.00 10.86
C PRO A 90 -6.04 12.50 10.81
N GLY A 91 -6.59 11.79 9.83
CA GLY A 91 -6.01 10.52 9.40
C GLY A 91 -4.69 10.73 8.66
N GLU A 92 -3.89 9.67 8.57
CA GLU A 92 -2.62 9.67 7.86
C GLU A 92 -2.56 8.49 6.88
N VAL A 93 -2.13 8.77 5.65
CA VAL A 93 -1.78 7.73 4.66
C VAL A 93 -0.33 7.32 4.88
N TYR A 94 -0.13 6.11 5.40
CA TYR A 94 1.19 5.57 5.70
C TYR A 94 1.91 5.05 4.45
N ALA A 95 1.15 4.54 3.49
CA ALA A 95 1.67 4.03 2.23
C ALA A 95 0.63 4.17 1.13
N LEU A 96 1.09 4.52 -0.07
CA LEU A 96 0.30 4.46 -1.31
C LEU A 96 1.24 4.05 -2.44
N TYR A 97 0.99 2.88 -3.03
CA TYR A 97 1.77 2.34 -4.13
C TYR A 97 0.85 1.84 -5.24
N VAL A 98 1.23 2.13 -6.48
CA VAL A 98 0.54 1.68 -7.70
C VAL A 98 1.58 1.04 -8.59
N ASP A 99 1.19 -0.02 -9.32
CA ASP A 99 2.12 -0.69 -10.23
C ASP A 99 2.69 0.33 -11.21
N PRO A 100 4.03 0.47 -11.35
CA PRO A 100 4.64 1.44 -12.25
C PRO A 100 4.11 1.39 -13.68
N ALA A 101 3.76 0.20 -14.20
CA ALA A 101 3.21 0.03 -15.54
C ALA A 101 1.75 0.55 -15.67
N ARG A 102 1.09 0.84 -14.55
CA ARG A 102 -0.30 1.28 -14.46
C ARG A 102 -0.46 2.70 -13.89
N THR A 103 0.64 3.39 -13.60
CA THR A 103 0.63 4.80 -13.20
C THR A 103 -0.08 5.67 -14.24
N GLY A 104 -0.79 6.71 -13.78
CA GLY A 104 -1.54 7.63 -14.65
C GLY A 104 -2.90 7.09 -15.13
N ARG A 105 -3.36 5.95 -14.59
CA ARG A 105 -4.64 5.32 -14.98
C ARG A 105 -5.77 5.48 -13.95
N GLY A 106 -5.61 6.35 -12.95
CA GLY A 106 -6.64 6.61 -11.92
C GLY A 106 -6.59 5.70 -10.68
N ILE A 107 -5.88 4.58 -10.69
CA ILE A 107 -5.84 3.61 -9.56
C ILE A 107 -5.50 4.26 -8.21
N GLY A 108 -4.50 5.14 -8.18
CA GLY A 108 -4.11 5.81 -6.93
C GLY A 108 -5.19 6.77 -6.42
N ARG A 109 -5.96 7.38 -7.32
CA ARG A 109 -7.12 8.22 -6.97
C ARG A 109 -8.22 7.36 -6.40
N ASP A 110 -8.58 6.26 -7.05
CA ASP A 110 -9.64 5.37 -6.58
C ASP A 110 -9.32 4.82 -5.16
N LEU A 111 -8.04 4.51 -4.90
CA LEU A 111 -7.55 4.09 -3.58
C LEU A 111 -7.70 5.19 -2.51
N LEU A 112 -7.33 6.43 -2.84
CA LEU A 112 -7.50 7.57 -1.94
C LEU A 112 -8.98 7.88 -1.66
N ASP A 113 -9.81 7.88 -2.69
CA ASP A 113 -11.26 8.09 -2.56
C ASP A 113 -11.89 7.02 -1.65
N SER A 114 -11.45 5.76 -1.80
CA SER A 114 -11.89 4.65 -0.93
C SER A 114 -11.41 4.80 0.52
N ALA A 115 -10.18 5.28 0.73
CA ALA A 115 -9.67 5.56 2.07
C ALA A 115 -10.44 6.70 2.76
N HIS A 116 -10.78 7.76 2.02
CA HIS A 116 -11.62 8.84 2.54
C HIS A 116 -13.01 8.36 2.94
N HIS A 117 -13.66 7.52 2.12
CA HIS A 117 -14.95 6.94 2.47
C HIS A 117 -14.88 6.06 3.72
N HIS A 118 -13.81 5.28 3.88
CA HIS A 118 -13.63 4.43 5.07
C HIS A 118 -13.41 5.26 6.33
N ALA A 119 -12.62 6.35 6.25
CA ALA A 119 -12.35 7.21 7.40
C ALA A 119 -13.54 8.09 7.81
N ALA A 120 -14.54 8.25 6.94
CA ALA A 120 -15.76 9.03 7.22
C ALA A 120 -16.92 8.17 7.77
N ALA A 121 -16.77 6.84 7.78
CA ALA A 121 -17.76 5.88 8.27
C ALA A 121 -17.57 5.61 9.78
#